data_AF-A0A1I0EDC3-F1
#
_entry.id   AF-A0A1I0EDC3-F1
#
_cell.length_a   1.000
_cell.length_b   1.000
_cell.length_c   1.000
_cell.angle_alpha   90.00
_cell.angle_beta   90.00
_cell.angle_gamma   90.00
#
_symmetry.space_group_name_H-M   'P 1'
#
loop_
_entity.id
_entity.type
_entity.pdbx_description
1 polymer ?
#
loop_
_entity_poly.entity_id
_entity_poly.type
_entity_poly.pdbx_seq_one_letter_code
_entity_poly.pdbx_strand_id
1 'polypeptide(L)'
;MVCDCCKSRGKTWEGSDPKCAFDSEGNFLSDNWNCGTMNELRFIANEIGTVNRDDNSCGTIGYVPVDNDFAPDDFDTFGGYIVMMWYKDRGRTDNAVFMTDDETSDITIKHAELAITTYQTYRKGGRLT
;
A
#
# COMPACT_ATOMS: atom_id res chain seq x y z
N MET A 1 3.68 2.33 -16.04
CA MET A 1 5.02 2.30 -15.38
C MET A 1 5.08 1.03 -14.54
N VAL A 2 6.27 0.58 -14.13
CA VAL A 2 6.40 -0.49 -13.13
C VAL A 2 6.98 0.17 -11.87
N CYS A 3 6.35 -0.02 -10.73
CA CYS A 3 6.87 0.54 -9.47
C CYS A 3 8.21 -0.09 -9.10
N ASP A 4 9.00 0.62 -8.31
CA ASP A 4 10.35 0.17 -7.98
C ASP A 4 10.36 -1.14 -7.19
N CYS A 5 9.39 -1.35 -6.29
CA CYS A 5 9.21 -2.64 -5.61
C CYS A 5 8.97 -3.80 -6.59
N CYS A 6 8.21 -3.59 -7.67
CA CYS A 6 8.01 -4.60 -8.72
C CYS A 6 9.32 -4.87 -9.49
N LYS A 7 10.08 -3.82 -9.83
CA LYS A 7 11.38 -3.97 -10.52
C LYS A 7 12.38 -4.74 -9.67
N SER A 8 12.48 -4.41 -8.38
CA SER A 8 13.43 -5.05 -7.45
C SER A 8 13.07 -6.49 -7.13
N ARG A 9 11.78 -6.80 -6.98
CA ARG A 9 11.32 -8.16 -6.61
C ARG A 9 11.43 -9.15 -7.78
N GLY A 10 11.07 -8.73 -8.99
CA GLY A 10 10.93 -9.65 -10.13
C GLY A 10 9.86 -10.74 -9.92
N LYS A 11 9.87 -11.75 -10.80
CA LYS A 11 9.00 -12.94 -10.67
C LYS A 11 9.77 -14.03 -9.91
N THR A 12 9.24 -14.41 -8.74
CA THR A 12 9.88 -15.39 -7.84
C THR A 12 9.07 -16.69 -7.70
N TRP A 13 8.01 -16.88 -8.49
CA TRP A 13 7.11 -18.02 -8.39
C TRP A 13 6.66 -18.54 -9.75
N GLU A 14 6.21 -19.79 -9.78
CA GLU A 14 5.54 -20.40 -10.93
C GLU A 14 4.05 -20.02 -10.93
N GLY A 15 3.59 -19.33 -11.98
CA GLY A 15 2.22 -18.81 -12.10
C GLY A 15 2.11 -17.58 -12.98
N SER A 16 1.01 -16.83 -12.85
CA SER A 16 0.77 -15.59 -13.61
C SER A 16 1.82 -14.51 -13.29
N ASP A 17 2.17 -13.72 -14.30
CA ASP A 17 3.14 -12.64 -14.18
C ASP A 17 2.63 -11.50 -13.27
N PRO A 18 3.53 -10.81 -12.55
CA PRO A 18 3.14 -9.65 -11.76
C PRO A 18 2.56 -8.54 -12.65
N LYS A 19 1.45 -7.95 -12.20
CA LYS A 19 0.88 -6.71 -12.74
C LYS A 19 0.99 -5.62 -11.68
N CYS A 20 1.65 -4.52 -12.05
CA CYS A 20 1.75 -3.34 -11.19
C CYS A 20 0.36 -2.74 -10.92
N ALA A 21 0.13 -2.31 -9.68
CA ALA A 21 -1.11 -1.64 -9.27
C ALA A 21 -1.12 -0.15 -9.58
N PHE A 22 -0.13 0.36 -10.32
CA PHE A 22 -0.01 1.76 -10.68
C PHE A 22 0.28 1.89 -12.17
N ASP A 23 -0.45 2.79 -12.84
CA ASP A 23 -0.28 3.06 -14.26
C ASP A 23 0.99 3.89 -14.56
N SER A 24 1.11 4.51 -15.73
CA SER A 24 2.26 5.38 -16.06
C SER A 24 2.25 6.74 -15.36
N GLU A 25 1.09 7.18 -14.88
CA GLU A 25 0.88 8.45 -14.20
C GLU A 25 0.92 8.28 -12.68
N GLY A 26 0.93 7.03 -12.20
CA GLY A 26 0.97 6.69 -10.78
C GLY A 26 -0.42 6.51 -10.17
N ASN A 27 -1.48 6.39 -10.99
CA ASN A 27 -2.84 6.15 -10.53
C ASN A 27 -3.07 4.67 -10.23
N PHE A 28 -3.89 4.37 -9.23
CA PHE A 28 -4.19 3.00 -8.83
C PHE A 28 -4.98 2.21 -9.90
N LEU A 29 -4.58 0.96 -10.11
CA LEU A 29 -5.24 -0.01 -10.98
C LEU A 29 -5.70 -1.23 -10.17
N SER A 30 -7.00 -1.47 -10.12
CA SER A 30 -7.58 -2.62 -9.41
C SER A 30 -7.30 -3.97 -10.10
N ASP A 31 -6.97 -3.99 -11.41
CA ASP A 31 -6.42 -5.17 -12.09
C ASP A 31 -4.90 -5.28 -11.83
N ASN A 32 -4.56 -5.57 -10.58
CA ASN A 32 -3.20 -5.85 -10.17
C ASN A 32 -3.05 -7.31 -9.75
N TRP A 33 -1.82 -7.83 -9.88
CA TRP A 33 -1.49 -9.19 -9.45
C TRP A 33 -0.07 -9.19 -8.94
N ASN A 34 0.13 -9.51 -7.66
CA ASN A 34 1.44 -9.52 -7.02
C ASN A 34 2.25 -8.24 -7.24
N CYS A 35 1.59 -7.07 -7.18
CA CYS A 35 2.29 -5.79 -7.21
C CYS A 35 3.21 -5.69 -5.97
N GLY A 36 4.50 -5.42 -6.21
CA GLY A 36 5.50 -5.31 -5.14
C GLY A 36 5.14 -4.25 -4.11
N THR A 37 4.68 -3.07 -4.54
CA THR A 37 4.28 -1.99 -3.63
C THR A 37 3.05 -2.36 -2.80
N MET A 38 2.00 -2.91 -3.41
CA MET A 38 0.82 -3.33 -2.65
C MET A 38 1.13 -4.48 -1.69
N ASN A 39 2.03 -5.39 -2.07
CA ASN A 39 2.50 -6.45 -1.18
C ASN A 39 3.26 -5.89 0.01
N GLU A 40 4.11 -4.89 -0.19
CA GLU A 40 4.83 -4.21 0.88
C GLU A 40 3.87 -3.51 1.83
N LEU A 41 2.88 -2.77 1.32
CA LEU A 41 1.86 -2.13 2.16
C LEU A 41 1.06 -3.14 2.98
N ARG A 42 0.68 -4.28 2.39
CA ARG A 42 -0.01 -5.35 3.12
C ARG A 42 0.88 -6.00 4.17
N PHE A 43 2.17 -6.17 3.89
CA PHE A 43 3.14 -6.63 4.87
C PHE A 43 3.26 -5.64 6.04
N ILE A 44 3.39 -4.35 5.74
CA ILE A 44 3.44 -3.28 6.75
C ILE A 44 2.18 -3.33 7.62
N ALA A 45 0.98 -3.36 7.03
CA ALA A 45 -0.27 -3.43 7.77
C ALA A 45 -0.32 -4.63 8.75
N ASN A 46 0.17 -5.80 8.32
CA ASN A 46 0.29 -6.96 9.20
C ASN A 46 1.27 -6.72 10.35
N GLU A 47 2.47 -6.19 10.05
CA GLU A 47 3.51 -5.90 11.05
C GLU A 47 3.05 -4.90 12.12
N ILE A 48 2.21 -3.92 11.75
CA ILE A 48 1.67 -2.91 12.69
C ILE A 48 0.32 -3.31 13.31
N GLY A 49 -0.19 -4.52 13.02
CA GLY A 49 -1.40 -5.06 13.65
C GLY A 49 -2.72 -4.39 13.22
N THR A 50 -2.77 -3.76 12.04
CA THR A 50 -3.94 -3.01 11.56
C THR A 50 -4.83 -3.81 10.59
N VAL A 51 -4.61 -5.12 10.52
CA VAL A 51 -5.34 -6.03 9.62
C VAL A 51 -6.50 -6.70 10.35
N ASN A 52 -7.68 -6.66 9.74
CA ASN A 52 -8.82 -7.45 10.14
C ASN A 52 -9.25 -8.38 8.99
N ARG A 53 -9.43 -9.67 9.29
CA ARG A 53 -9.90 -10.68 8.36
C ARG A 53 -11.25 -11.23 8.80
N ASP A 54 -12.21 -11.20 7.89
CA ASP A 54 -13.51 -11.83 8.04
C ASP A 54 -13.84 -12.64 6.78
N ASP A 55 -13.66 -13.95 6.89
CA ASP A 55 -13.93 -14.91 5.80
C ASP A 55 -15.43 -15.03 5.47
N ASN A 56 -16.33 -14.50 6.31
CA ASN A 56 -17.77 -14.46 6.05
C ASN A 56 -18.22 -13.13 5.41
N SER A 57 -17.31 -12.17 5.22
CA SER A 57 -17.57 -10.85 4.63
C SER A 57 -16.67 -10.59 3.41
N CYS A 58 -16.28 -9.34 3.14
CA CYS A 58 -15.48 -8.92 1.99
C CYS A 58 -14.01 -9.40 1.99
N GLY A 59 -13.61 -10.29 2.91
CA GLY A 59 -12.28 -10.89 2.97
C GLY A 59 -11.38 -10.25 4.01
N THR A 60 -10.54 -9.30 3.62
CA THR A 60 -9.55 -8.69 4.52
C THR A 60 -9.49 -7.18 4.29
N ILE A 61 -9.38 -6.43 5.38
CA ILE A 61 -9.14 -4.99 5.39
C ILE A 61 -7.88 -4.70 6.22
N GLY A 62 -7.10 -3.72 5.80
CA GLY A 62 -5.99 -3.21 6.60
C GLY A 62 -5.63 -1.80 6.21
N TYR A 63 -4.92 -1.09 7.07
CA TYR A 63 -4.50 0.28 6.79
C TYR A 63 -3.04 0.54 7.15
N VAL A 64 -2.42 1.49 6.45
CA VAL A 64 -1.05 1.95 6.70
C VAL A 64 -1.06 3.47 6.90
N PRO A 65 -0.52 3.98 8.02
CA PRO A 65 -0.37 5.43 8.22
C PRO A 65 0.56 6.06 7.18
N VAL A 66 0.21 7.27 6.77
CA VAL A 66 1.02 8.17 5.95
C VAL A 66 1.30 9.40 6.79
N ASP A 67 2.56 9.66 7.11
CA ASP A 67 2.97 10.84 7.86
C ASP A 67 3.63 11.84 6.91
N ASN A 68 3.08 13.05 6.87
CA ASN A 68 3.59 14.11 6.00
C ASN A 68 4.87 14.77 6.56
N ASP A 69 5.28 14.49 7.80
CA ASP A 69 6.59 14.90 8.34
C ASP A 69 7.77 14.33 7.53
N PHE A 70 7.54 13.26 6.75
CA PHE A 70 8.55 12.63 5.89
C PHE A 70 8.28 12.82 4.40
N ALA A 71 7.30 13.64 4.05
CA ALA A 71 6.94 13.88 2.67
C ALA A 71 7.97 14.76 1.95
N PRO A 72 8.23 14.53 0.66
CA PRO A 72 9.02 15.47 -0.13
C PRO A 72 8.27 16.80 -0.29
N ASP A 73 9.00 17.88 -0.55
CA ASP A 73 8.47 19.25 -0.64
C ASP A 73 7.34 19.41 -1.68
N ASP A 74 7.25 18.52 -2.67
CA ASP A 74 6.23 18.51 -3.73
C ASP A 74 5.00 17.64 -3.40
N PHE A 75 4.89 17.15 -2.17
CA PHE A 75 3.79 16.31 -1.70
C PHE A 75 2.75 17.16 -0.97
N ASP A 76 1.80 17.67 -1.75
CA ASP A 76 0.78 18.63 -1.31
C ASP A 76 -0.41 17.93 -0.61
N THR A 77 -0.14 17.09 0.39
CA THR A 77 -1.20 16.43 1.18
C THR A 77 -0.91 16.45 2.67
N PHE A 78 -1.99 16.35 3.45
CA PHE A 78 -1.92 16.11 4.89
C PHE A 78 -1.57 14.65 5.19
N GLY A 79 -1.15 14.37 6.42
CA GLY A 79 -1.06 13.01 6.93
C GLY A 79 -2.42 12.30 6.86
N GLY A 80 -2.41 10.98 6.75
CA GLY A 80 -3.62 10.19 6.56
C GLY A 80 -3.36 8.70 6.62
N TYR A 81 -4.22 7.93 5.97
CA TYR A 81 -4.14 6.48 5.94
C TYR A 81 -4.37 5.95 4.54
N ILE A 82 -3.55 4.99 4.13
CA ILE A 82 -3.89 4.11 3.02
C ILE A 82 -4.75 2.98 3.57
N VAL A 83 -6.00 2.90 3.14
CA VAL A 83 -6.90 1.80 3.50
C VAL A 83 -7.00 0.85 2.31
N MET A 84 -6.76 -0.44 2.56
CA MET A 84 -6.73 -1.48 1.53
C MET A 84 -7.70 -2.60 1.87
N MET A 85 -8.30 -3.18 0.83
CA MET A 85 -9.07 -4.42 0.92
C MET A 85 -8.54 -5.45 -0.07
N TRP A 86 -8.49 -6.71 0.37
CA TRP A 86 -8.05 -7.82 -0.48
C TRP A 86 -8.75 -9.12 -0.13
N TYR A 87 -9.01 -9.93 -1.15
CA TYR A 87 -9.63 -11.24 -0.99
C TYR A 87 -8.63 -12.32 -0.56
N LYS A 88 -8.49 -12.51 0.76
CA LYS A 88 -7.55 -13.44 1.41
C LYS A 88 -6.10 -13.11 1.03
N ASP A 89 -5.09 -13.79 1.57
CA ASP A 89 -3.67 -13.54 1.21
C ASP A 89 -3.27 -14.01 -0.21
N ARG A 90 -4.10 -13.69 -1.21
CA ARG A 90 -3.83 -13.83 -2.63
C ARG A 90 -3.06 -12.61 -3.15
N GLY A 91 -2.56 -12.70 -4.38
CA GLY A 91 -1.67 -11.69 -4.95
C GLY A 91 -2.30 -10.32 -5.24
N ARG A 92 -3.62 -10.17 -5.25
CA ARG A 92 -4.31 -8.94 -5.65
C ARG A 92 -4.75 -8.09 -4.45
N THR A 93 -4.68 -6.77 -4.60
CA THR A 93 -5.41 -5.82 -3.75
C THR A 93 -6.61 -5.30 -4.53
N ASP A 94 -7.81 -5.57 -4.04
CA ASP A 94 -9.08 -5.35 -4.75
C ASP A 94 -9.52 -3.88 -4.69
N ASN A 95 -9.27 -3.23 -3.57
CA ASN A 95 -9.58 -1.82 -3.36
C ASN A 95 -8.49 -1.17 -2.52
N ALA A 96 -8.13 0.07 -2.84
CA ALA A 96 -7.18 0.86 -2.06
C ALA A 96 -7.48 2.35 -2.23
N VAL A 97 -7.59 3.06 -1.10
CA VAL A 97 -7.88 4.49 -1.05
C VAL A 97 -6.92 5.19 -0.10
N PHE A 98 -6.68 6.47 -0.34
CA PHE A 98 -6.09 7.38 0.62
C PHE A 98 -7.22 8.11 1.37
N MET A 99 -7.12 8.16 2.69
CA MET A 99 -8.16 8.71 3.57
C MET A 99 -7.54 9.67 4.57
N THR A 100 -8.09 10.87 4.65
CA THR A 100 -7.82 11.85 5.71
C THR A 100 -9.05 11.96 6.62
N ASP A 101 -9.03 12.87 7.58
CA ASP A 101 -10.19 13.23 8.38
C ASP A 101 -11.27 13.98 7.58
N ASP A 102 -10.88 14.63 6.48
CA ASP A 102 -11.78 15.43 5.65
C ASP A 102 -12.30 14.69 4.40
N GLU A 103 -11.49 13.84 3.77
CA GLU A 103 -11.81 13.26 2.47
C GLU A 103 -11.28 11.85 2.22
N THR A 104 -11.74 11.25 1.12
CA THR A 104 -11.23 9.97 0.61
C THR A 104 -10.99 10.11 -0.89
N SER A 105 -9.83 9.66 -1.34
CA SER A 105 -9.40 9.70 -2.73
C SER A 105 -8.72 8.39 -3.14
N ASP A 106 -8.49 8.20 -4.44
CA ASP A 106 -7.72 7.06 -4.91
C ASP A 106 -6.26 7.18 -4.45
N ILE A 107 -5.69 6.04 -4.03
CA ILE A 107 -4.26 5.99 -3.73
C ILE A 107 -3.44 6.28 -5.01
N THR A 108 -2.29 6.94 -4.83
CA THR A 108 -1.29 7.15 -5.88
C THR A 108 0.02 6.49 -5.48
N ILE A 109 0.93 6.31 -6.43
CA ILE A 109 2.25 5.75 -6.12
C ILE A 109 3.00 6.60 -5.07
N LYS A 110 2.83 7.94 -5.10
CA LYS A 110 3.46 8.83 -4.12
C LYS A 110 2.93 8.57 -2.71
N HIS A 111 1.61 8.38 -2.54
CA HIS A 111 1.03 7.99 -1.25
C HIS A 111 1.68 6.69 -0.73
N ALA A 112 1.80 5.67 -1.61
CA ALA A 112 2.36 4.39 -1.25
C ALA A 112 3.85 4.45 -0.85
N GLU A 113 4.66 5.19 -1.60
CA GLU A 113 6.08 5.38 -1.32
C GLU A 113 6.30 6.15 -0.01
N LEU A 114 5.46 7.15 0.28
CA LEU A 114 5.51 7.88 1.54
C LEU A 114 5.11 7.00 2.73
N ALA A 115 4.07 6.17 2.61
CA ALA A 115 3.72 5.20 3.66
C ALA A 115 4.87 4.24 3.98
N ILE A 116 5.53 3.71 2.96
CA ILE A 116 6.70 2.83 3.15
C ILE A 116 7.84 3.58 3.85
N THR A 117 8.09 4.83 3.45
CA THR A 117 9.12 5.69 4.07
C THR A 117 8.79 6.01 5.53
N THR A 118 7.52 6.34 5.81
CA THR A 118 6.99 6.59 7.16
C THR A 118 7.26 5.38 8.05
N TYR A 119 6.85 4.19 7.62
CA TYR A 119 7.06 2.94 8.34
C TYR A 119 8.54 2.68 8.61
N GLN A 120 9.39 2.76 7.59
CA GLN A 120 10.83 2.50 7.73
C GLN A 120 11.49 3.48 8.70
N THR A 121 11.05 4.74 8.71
CA THR A 121 11.58 5.77 9.60
C THR A 121 11.14 5.52 11.04
N TYR A 122 9.87 5.23 11.28
CA TYR A 122 9.38 4.88 12.61
C TYR A 122 9.99 3.59 13.16
N ARG A 123 10.19 2.57 12.31
CA ARG A 123 10.86 1.33 12.69
C ARG A 123 12.30 1.57 13.14
N LYS A 124 13.05 2.44 12.44
CA LYS A 124 14.41 2.84 12.83
C LYS A 124 14.42 3.66 14.12
N GLY A 125 13.40 4.51 14.32
CA GLY A 125 13.27 5.37 15.49
C GLY A 125 12.65 4.73 16.73
N GLY A 126 12.21 3.47 16.66
CA GLY A 126 11.56 2.76 17.78
C GLY A 126 10.16 3.28 18.15
N ARG A 127 9.45 3.91 17.19
CA ARG A 127 8.12 4.52 17.41
C ARG A 127 6.94 3.63 17.03
N LEU A 128 7.19 2.41 16.56
CA LEU A 128 6.16 1.38 16.33
C LEU A 128 6.07 0.53 17.60
N THR A 129 5.19 0.91 18.52
CA THR A 129 4.89 0.17 19.76
C THR A 129 3.41 -0.13 19.86
#